data_AF-A0A1H4SIF3-F1
#
_entry.id   AF-A0A1H4SIF3-F1
#
_cell.length_a   1.000
_cell.length_b   1.000
_cell.length_c   1.000
_cell.angle_alpha   90.00
_cell.angle_beta   90.00
_cell.angle_gamma   90.00
#
_symmetry.space_group_name_H-M   'P 1'
#
loop_
_entity.id
_entity.type
_entity.pdbx_description
1 polymer ?
#
loop_
_entity_poly.entity_id
_entity_poly.type
_entity_poly.pdbx_seq_one_letter_code
_entity_poly.pdbx_strand_id
1 'polypeptide(L)'
;MPLIDASGLKADHFTNVVETAPLPAGDVILPLARLSQEGESVLARGDRLGVHLPNTAKLADIAAFLDRLSIISIGFPSFADGRGFSLAKRLRNRGFRGVLRAVGPLIADQMRHALGSGFDEVEAPEALVQRQPVGHWLAGLATITLRYQRDTRLGVSILDQRRAARAGHDERRVAHAA
;
A
#
# COMPACT_ATOMS: atom_id res chain seq x y z
N MET A 1 -7.31 -2.85 -16.18
CA MET A 1 -7.81 -2.01 -15.06
C MET A 1 -6.77 -0.92 -14.83
N PRO A 2 -7.18 0.35 -14.75
CA PRO A 2 -6.26 1.46 -14.56
C PRO A 2 -5.58 1.39 -13.19
N LEU A 3 -4.26 1.58 -13.20
CA LEU A 3 -3.42 1.65 -12.01
C LEU A 3 -3.07 3.11 -11.75
N ILE A 4 -3.34 3.58 -10.53
CA ILE A 4 -3.18 4.98 -10.12
C ILE A 4 -2.24 5.02 -8.90
N ASP A 5 -1.21 5.86 -8.95
CA ASP A 5 -0.33 6.14 -7.82
C ASP A 5 -0.38 7.63 -7.42
N ALA A 6 0.53 8.06 -6.55
CA ALA A 6 0.61 9.45 -6.10
C ALA A 6 0.98 10.47 -7.21
N SER A 7 1.48 10.00 -8.36
CA SER A 7 1.86 10.79 -9.52
C SER A 7 0.84 10.73 -10.66
N GLY A 8 -0.03 9.72 -10.69
CA GLY A 8 -1.12 9.60 -11.65
C GLY A 8 -1.27 8.18 -12.20
N LEU A 9 -1.62 8.06 -13.48
CA LEU A 9 -1.73 6.75 -14.13
C LEU A 9 -0.36 6.10 -14.32
N LYS A 10 -0.29 4.81 -14.04
CA LYS A 10 0.92 4.00 -14.11
C LYS A 10 0.71 2.77 -14.98
N ALA A 11 1.76 2.36 -15.68
CA ALA A 11 1.76 1.10 -16.42
C ALA A 11 1.87 -0.09 -15.46
N ASP A 12 1.10 -1.15 -15.72
CA ASP A 12 1.22 -2.39 -14.97
C ASP A 12 2.22 -3.34 -15.65
N HIS A 13 3.20 -3.80 -14.87
CA HIS A 13 4.24 -4.72 -15.31
C HIS A 13 4.04 -6.12 -14.75
N PHE A 14 3.11 -6.31 -13.81
CA PHE A 14 2.85 -7.60 -13.20
C PHE A 14 1.65 -8.27 -13.86
N THR A 15 1.77 -9.58 -14.09
CA THR A 15 0.64 -10.38 -14.59
C THR A 15 -0.08 -11.04 -13.43
N ASN A 16 -1.38 -10.74 -13.27
CA ASN A 16 -2.23 -11.44 -12.31
C ASN A 16 -2.52 -12.86 -12.79
N VAL A 17 -2.08 -13.85 -12.03
CA VAL A 17 -2.29 -15.27 -12.34
C VAL A 17 -3.60 -15.73 -11.70
N VAL A 18 -4.46 -16.38 -12.48
CA VAL A 18 -5.69 -16.99 -11.96
C VAL A 18 -5.40 -18.39 -11.42
N GLU A 19 -6.22 -18.89 -10.50
CA GLU A 19 -5.96 -20.15 -9.78
C GLU A 19 -5.68 -21.36 -10.69
N THR A 20 -6.33 -21.44 -11.84
CA THR A 20 -6.24 -22.61 -12.74
C THR A 20 -5.33 -22.39 -13.96
N ALA A 21 -4.76 -21.20 -14.16
CA ALA A 21 -3.95 -20.92 -15.34
C ALA A 21 -2.51 -21.43 -15.20
N PRO A 22 -1.85 -21.80 -16.31
CA PRO A 22 -0.43 -22.08 -16.30
C PRO A 22 0.35 -20.83 -15.85
N LEU A 23 1.47 -21.05 -15.16
CA LEU A 23 2.35 -19.99 -14.69
C LEU A 23 3.01 -19.30 -15.89
N PRO A 24 2.72 -18.01 -16.16
CA PRO A 24 3.36 -17.31 -17.26
C PRO A 24 4.84 -17.04 -16.96
N ALA A 25 5.57 -16.62 -17.99
CA ALA A 25 6.93 -16.11 -17.84
C ALA A 25 6.91 -14.64 -17.39
N GLY A 26 7.92 -14.23 -16.60
CA GLY A 26 8.07 -12.85 -16.15
C GLY A 26 7.44 -12.59 -14.78
N ASP A 27 7.22 -11.31 -14.50
CA ASP A 27 6.75 -10.84 -13.19
C ASP A 27 5.27 -11.16 -12.97
N VAL A 28 4.98 -11.87 -11.87
CA VAL A 28 3.65 -12.42 -11.61
C VAL A 28 3.13 -12.08 -10.23
N ILE A 29 1.83 -11.91 -10.14
CA ILE A 29 1.08 -11.88 -8.88
C ILE A 29 0.32 -13.19 -8.76
N LEU A 30 0.71 -14.03 -7.80
CA LEU A 30 0.05 -15.31 -7.55
C LEU A 30 -1.10 -15.18 -6.56
N PRO A 31 -2.18 -15.95 -6.71
CA PRO A 31 -3.15 -16.15 -5.63
C PRO A 31 -2.45 -16.73 -4.40
N LEU A 32 -2.87 -16.32 -3.19
CA LEU A 32 -2.31 -16.81 -1.94
C LEU A 32 -2.23 -18.35 -1.87
N ALA A 33 -3.24 -19.05 -2.42
CA ALA A 33 -3.30 -20.51 -2.45
C ALA A 33 -2.14 -21.18 -3.20
N ARG A 34 -1.56 -20.51 -4.20
CA ARG A 34 -0.47 -21.04 -5.04
C ARG A 34 0.92 -20.61 -4.57
N LEU A 35 1.00 -19.64 -3.66
CA LEU A 35 2.28 -19.05 -3.22
C LEU A 35 3.25 -20.11 -2.68
N SER A 36 2.78 -21.02 -1.84
CA SER A 36 3.63 -22.05 -1.22
C SER A 36 4.12 -23.11 -2.21
N GLN A 37 3.38 -23.36 -3.29
CA GLN A 37 3.70 -24.38 -4.29
C GLN A 37 4.56 -23.83 -5.43
N GLU A 38 4.32 -22.58 -5.82
CA GLU A 38 4.88 -22.01 -7.06
C GLU A 38 5.74 -20.78 -6.84
N GLY A 39 5.68 -20.16 -5.65
CA GLY A 39 6.49 -18.97 -5.34
C GLY A 39 7.99 -19.23 -5.50
N GLU A 40 8.46 -20.41 -5.09
CA GLU A 40 9.87 -20.81 -5.29
C GLU A 40 10.24 -20.94 -6.77
N SER A 41 9.35 -21.51 -7.59
CA SER A 41 9.57 -21.66 -9.03
C SER A 41 9.68 -20.31 -9.75
N VAL A 42 8.86 -19.32 -9.35
CA VAL A 42 8.97 -17.94 -9.86
C VAL A 42 10.34 -17.36 -9.50
N LEU A 43 10.73 -17.47 -8.24
CA LEU A 43 11.97 -16.87 -7.74
C LEU A 43 13.22 -17.58 -8.29
N ALA A 44 13.15 -18.89 -8.56
CA ALA A 44 14.22 -19.64 -9.19
C ALA A 44 14.48 -19.21 -10.64
N ARG A 45 13.47 -18.66 -11.33
CA ARG A 45 13.62 -18.07 -12.68
C ARG A 45 14.25 -16.67 -12.65
N GLY A 46 14.36 -16.05 -11.48
CA GLY A 46 14.81 -14.66 -11.32
C GLY A 46 13.71 -13.61 -11.57
N ASP A 47 12.46 -14.05 -11.74
CA ASP A 47 11.31 -13.17 -11.93
C ASP A 47 10.87 -12.52 -10.60
N ARG A 48 10.21 -11.35 -10.67
CA ARG A 48 9.64 -10.71 -9.47
C ARG A 48 8.36 -11.41 -9.05
N LEU A 49 8.36 -11.91 -7.82
CA LEU A 49 7.19 -12.54 -7.22
C LEU A 49 6.30 -11.52 -6.50
N GLY A 50 5.01 -11.59 -6.80
CA GLY A 50 3.94 -10.93 -6.07
C GLY A 50 2.90 -11.90 -5.56
N VAL A 51 2.08 -11.45 -4.61
CA VAL A 51 0.94 -12.23 -4.10
C VAL A 51 -0.32 -11.37 -4.02
N HIS A 52 -1.46 -11.97 -4.36
CA HIS A 52 -2.79 -11.43 -4.15
C HIS A 52 -3.39 -11.96 -2.85
N LEU A 53 -3.79 -11.04 -1.97
CA LEU A 53 -4.38 -11.33 -0.68
C LEU A 53 -5.84 -10.89 -0.63
N PRO A 54 -6.77 -11.73 -0.13
CA PRO A 54 -8.04 -11.23 0.34
C PRO A 54 -7.82 -10.30 1.55
N ASN A 55 -8.73 -9.36 1.77
CA ASN A 55 -8.66 -8.44 2.92
C ASN A 55 -8.80 -9.13 4.30
N THR A 56 -9.12 -10.42 4.34
CA THR A 56 -9.17 -11.28 5.53
C THR A 56 -7.91 -12.12 5.74
N ALA A 57 -6.93 -12.05 4.82
CA ALA A 57 -5.71 -12.84 4.91
C ALA A 57 -4.93 -12.59 6.20
N LYS A 58 -4.23 -13.63 6.68
CA LYS A 58 -3.35 -13.53 7.84
C LYS A 58 -1.91 -13.34 7.37
N LEU A 59 -1.14 -12.52 8.09
CA LEU A 59 0.28 -12.33 7.76
C LEU A 59 1.10 -13.63 7.88
N ALA A 60 0.64 -14.57 8.71
CA ALA A 60 1.28 -15.87 8.86
C ALA A 60 1.31 -16.66 7.54
N ASP A 61 0.31 -16.46 6.68
CA ASP A 61 0.15 -17.21 5.43
C ASP A 61 1.23 -16.83 4.38
N ILE A 62 1.88 -15.66 4.55
CA ILE A 62 2.93 -15.16 3.65
C ILE A 62 4.27 -14.97 4.35
N ALA A 63 4.39 -15.32 5.63
CA ALA A 63 5.56 -14.99 6.43
C ALA A 63 6.88 -15.54 5.84
N ALA A 64 6.84 -16.74 5.24
CA ALA A 64 8.00 -17.36 4.60
C ALA A 64 8.50 -16.64 3.35
N PHE A 65 7.63 -15.88 2.67
CA PHE A 65 7.94 -15.18 1.43
C PHE A 65 8.03 -13.67 1.60
N LEU A 66 7.65 -13.11 2.76
CA LEU A 66 7.45 -11.69 2.96
C LEU A 66 8.64 -10.82 2.50
N ASP A 67 9.86 -11.25 2.82
CA ASP A 67 11.09 -10.52 2.47
C ASP A 67 11.51 -10.68 1.00
N ARG A 68 10.91 -11.63 0.29
CA ARG A 68 11.19 -11.96 -1.13
C ARG A 68 10.10 -11.46 -2.08
N LEU A 69 8.97 -10.98 -1.54
CA LEU A 69 7.88 -10.43 -2.32
C LEU A 69 8.22 -9.02 -2.80
N SER A 70 8.12 -8.81 -4.12
CA SER A 70 8.28 -7.49 -4.73
C SER A 70 6.99 -6.65 -4.62
N ILE A 71 5.83 -7.31 -4.63
CA ILE A 71 4.51 -6.67 -4.57
C ILE A 71 3.51 -7.53 -3.79
N ILE A 72 2.63 -6.87 -3.04
CA ILE A 72 1.45 -7.49 -2.43
C ILE A 72 0.23 -6.71 -2.88
N SER A 73 -0.71 -7.37 -3.56
CA SER A 73 -2.00 -6.81 -3.87
C SER A 73 -3.03 -7.23 -2.82
N ILE A 74 -3.88 -6.31 -2.37
CA ILE A 74 -4.94 -6.56 -1.40
C ILE A 74 -6.28 -6.25 -2.05
N GLY A 75 -7.15 -7.25 -2.12
CA GLY A 75 -8.50 -7.13 -2.67
C GLY A 75 -9.46 -6.41 -1.73
N PHE A 76 -10.20 -5.44 -2.25
CA PHE A 76 -11.29 -4.73 -1.58
C PHE A 76 -12.62 -5.15 -2.23
N PRO A 77 -13.52 -5.85 -1.52
CA PRO A 77 -14.79 -6.30 -2.09
C PRO A 77 -15.81 -5.16 -2.24
N SER A 78 -15.69 -4.10 -1.43
CA SER A 78 -16.59 -2.94 -1.43
C SER A 78 -15.85 -1.70 -0.96
N PHE A 79 -16.32 -0.52 -1.39
CA PHE A 79 -15.77 0.78 -0.99
C PHE A 79 -15.88 1.04 0.53
N ALA A 80 -16.76 0.34 1.23
CA ALA A 80 -16.97 0.48 2.67
C ALA A 80 -16.08 -0.46 3.52
N ASP A 81 -15.29 -1.33 2.90
CA ASP A 81 -14.49 -2.32 3.63
C ASP A 81 -13.10 -1.78 3.98
N GLY A 82 -12.93 -1.34 5.23
CA GLY A 82 -11.67 -0.78 5.72
C GLY A 82 -10.60 -1.80 6.14
N ARG A 83 -10.88 -3.12 6.10
CA ARG A 83 -9.96 -4.14 6.64
C ARG A 83 -8.64 -4.21 5.88
N GLY A 84 -8.67 -3.93 4.58
CA GLY A 84 -7.47 -3.87 3.73
C GLY A 84 -6.47 -2.81 4.19
N PHE A 85 -6.95 -1.65 4.70
CA PHE A 85 -6.08 -0.60 5.25
C PHE A 85 -5.35 -1.06 6.52
N SER A 86 -6.07 -1.74 7.42
CA SER A 86 -5.48 -2.33 8.63
C SER A 86 -4.46 -3.43 8.29
N LEU A 87 -4.70 -4.21 7.23
CA LEU A 87 -3.76 -5.22 6.73
C LEU A 87 -2.48 -4.55 6.18
N ALA A 88 -2.61 -3.52 5.34
CA ALA A 88 -1.48 -2.76 4.80
C ALA A 88 -0.58 -2.19 5.91
N LYS A 89 -1.19 -1.57 6.93
CA LYS A 89 -0.43 -1.02 8.07
C LYS A 89 0.33 -2.10 8.82
N ARG A 90 -0.28 -3.28 9.02
CA ARG A 90 0.39 -4.43 9.64
C ARG A 90 1.57 -4.91 8.80
N LEU A 91 1.44 -4.98 7.47
CA LEU A 91 2.53 -5.36 6.57
C LEU A 91 3.71 -4.38 6.66
N ARG A 92 3.43 -3.07 6.64
CA ARG A 92 4.47 -2.04 6.82
C ARG A 92 5.15 -2.12 8.18
N ASN A 93 4.39 -2.35 9.25
CA ASN A 93 4.95 -2.54 10.59
C ASN A 93 5.82 -3.80 10.71
N ARG A 94 5.59 -4.81 9.87
CA ARG A 94 6.46 -6.00 9.75
C ARG A 94 7.65 -5.80 8.81
N GLY A 95 7.86 -4.58 8.33
CA GLY A 95 9.04 -4.22 7.55
C GLY A 95 8.91 -4.45 6.05
N PHE A 96 7.72 -4.81 5.54
CA PHE A 96 7.53 -4.98 4.10
C PHE A 96 7.82 -3.68 3.33
N ARG A 97 8.81 -3.72 2.43
CA ARG A 97 9.27 -2.57 1.65
C ARG A 97 8.86 -2.61 0.17
N GLY A 98 8.33 -3.73 -0.29
CA GLY A 98 7.81 -3.84 -1.66
C GLY A 98 6.57 -2.97 -1.89
N VAL A 99 6.00 -3.11 -3.08
CA VAL A 99 4.83 -2.35 -3.52
C VAL A 99 3.58 -2.93 -2.85
N LEU A 100 2.76 -2.09 -2.23
CA LEU A 100 1.42 -2.45 -1.77
C LEU A 100 0.38 -1.89 -2.75
N ARG A 101 -0.36 -2.78 -3.41
CA ARG A 101 -1.42 -2.42 -4.34
C ARG A 101 -2.80 -2.65 -3.72
N ALA A 102 -3.66 -1.65 -3.72
CA ALA A 102 -5.07 -1.84 -3.39
C ALA A 102 -5.84 -2.19 -4.67
N VAL A 103 -6.57 -3.30 -4.70
CA VAL A 103 -7.33 -3.75 -5.87
C VAL A 103 -8.80 -3.75 -5.53
N GLY A 104 -9.63 -2.98 -6.23
CA GLY A 104 -11.08 -2.99 -5.99
C GLY A 104 -11.75 -1.64 -6.21
N PRO A 105 -13.02 -1.48 -5.82
CA PRO A 105 -13.82 -0.27 -6.06
C PRO A 105 -13.47 0.85 -5.07
N LEU A 106 -12.20 1.21 -4.96
CA LEU A 106 -11.76 2.40 -4.21
C LEU A 106 -12.10 3.66 -5.01
N ILE A 107 -12.51 4.71 -4.30
CA ILE A 107 -12.79 6.04 -4.86
C ILE A 107 -11.64 7.01 -4.57
N ALA A 108 -11.57 8.10 -5.33
CA ALA A 108 -10.56 9.15 -5.20
C ALA A 108 -10.42 9.68 -3.76
N ASP A 109 -11.53 9.84 -3.03
CA ASP A 109 -11.52 10.30 -1.64
C ASP A 109 -10.77 9.36 -0.68
N GLN A 110 -10.69 8.05 -1.03
CA GLN A 110 -9.97 7.05 -0.25
C GLN A 110 -8.48 6.97 -0.59
N MET A 111 -8.03 7.58 -1.69
CA MET A 111 -6.63 7.51 -2.15
C MET A 111 -5.64 7.94 -1.06
N ARG A 112 -5.94 9.06 -0.41
CA ARG A 112 -5.17 9.58 0.72
C ARG A 112 -5.10 8.62 1.89
N HIS A 113 -6.20 7.96 2.22
CA HIS A 113 -6.23 6.97 3.29
C HIS A 113 -5.47 5.69 2.91
N ALA A 114 -5.53 5.30 1.64
CA ALA A 114 -4.75 4.19 1.10
C ALA A 114 -3.25 4.45 1.25
N LEU A 115 -2.77 5.59 0.72
CA LEU A 115 -1.34 5.95 0.83
C LEU A 115 -0.89 6.05 2.30
N GLY A 116 -1.73 6.65 3.15
CA GLY A 116 -1.42 6.82 4.57
C GLY A 116 -1.35 5.52 5.37
N SER A 117 -2.17 4.54 4.98
CA SER A 117 -2.14 3.19 5.54
C SER A 117 -0.95 2.37 5.05
N GLY A 118 -0.25 2.84 4.02
CA GLY A 118 0.96 2.24 3.49
C GLY A 118 0.86 1.70 2.06
N PHE A 119 -0.28 1.86 1.37
CA PHE A 119 -0.37 1.53 -0.05
C PHE A 119 0.53 2.42 -0.91
N ASP A 120 0.99 1.91 -2.05
CA ASP A 120 1.74 2.64 -3.08
C ASP A 120 0.85 3.02 -4.26
N GLU A 121 -0.04 2.10 -4.64
CA GLU A 121 -0.81 2.19 -5.87
C GLU A 121 -2.21 1.57 -5.68
N VAL A 122 -3.16 2.04 -6.48
CA VAL A 122 -4.56 1.63 -6.48
C VAL A 122 -4.95 1.18 -7.87
N GLU A 123 -5.41 -0.05 -7.98
CA GLU A 123 -6.02 -0.61 -9.18
C GLU A 123 -7.54 -0.55 -9.03
N ALA A 124 -8.16 0.35 -9.79
CA ALA A 124 -9.59 0.63 -9.70
C ALA A 124 -10.34 0.20 -10.98
N PRO A 125 -11.65 -0.10 -10.91
CA PRO A 125 -12.45 -0.38 -12.10
C PRO A 125 -12.46 0.81 -13.08
N GLU A 126 -12.39 0.51 -14.39
CA GLU A 126 -12.38 1.51 -15.47
C GLU A 126 -13.56 2.48 -15.36
N ALA A 127 -14.78 1.95 -15.13
CA ALA A 127 -15.99 2.75 -14.99
C ALA A 127 -15.93 3.75 -13.82
N LEU A 128 -15.16 3.45 -12.78
CA LEU A 128 -14.96 4.34 -11.65
C LEU A 128 -13.97 5.45 -12.01
N VAL A 129 -12.84 5.10 -12.67
CA VAL A 129 -11.84 6.08 -13.13
C VAL A 129 -12.41 7.01 -14.21
N GLN A 130 -13.34 6.55 -15.04
CA GLN A 130 -14.08 7.41 -15.98
C GLN A 130 -14.97 8.42 -15.25
N ARG A 131 -15.62 8.02 -14.15
CA ARG A 131 -16.45 8.94 -13.34
C ARG A 131 -15.62 9.87 -12.46
N GLN A 132 -14.42 9.44 -12.08
CA GLN A 132 -13.48 10.17 -11.25
C GLN A 132 -12.12 10.19 -11.96
N PRO A 133 -11.92 11.13 -12.91
CA PRO A 133 -10.67 11.24 -13.63
C PRO A 133 -9.50 11.41 -12.67
N VAL A 134 -8.30 11.04 -13.10
CA VAL A 134 -7.04 11.05 -12.32
C VAL A 134 -6.83 12.36 -11.53
N GLY A 135 -7.25 13.49 -12.09
CA GLY A 135 -7.19 14.79 -11.41
C GLY A 135 -7.90 14.81 -10.05
N HIS A 136 -9.02 14.10 -9.88
CA HIS A 136 -9.72 14.00 -8.59
C HIS A 136 -8.90 13.20 -7.57
N TRP A 137 -8.21 12.15 -8.01
CA TRP A 137 -7.34 11.33 -7.16
C TRP A 137 -6.14 12.12 -6.65
N LEU A 138 -5.53 12.94 -7.52
CA LEU A 138 -4.42 13.81 -7.17
C LEU A 138 -4.86 14.99 -6.29
N ALA A 139 -6.00 15.61 -6.58
CA ALA A 139 -6.55 16.71 -5.78
C ALA A 139 -6.80 16.30 -4.33
N GLY A 140 -7.30 15.07 -4.10
CA GLY A 140 -7.49 14.51 -2.77
C GLY A 140 -6.20 14.48 -1.93
N LEU A 141 -5.02 14.34 -2.55
CA LEU A 141 -3.73 14.34 -1.85
C LEU A 141 -3.27 15.72 -1.35
N ALA A 142 -3.83 16.82 -1.88
CA ALA A 142 -3.47 18.18 -1.49
C ALA A 142 -4.26 18.73 -0.27
N THR A 143 -5.43 18.18 0.04
CA THR A 143 -6.44 18.79 0.93
C THR A 143 -6.15 18.85 2.45
N ILE A 144 -5.29 18.03 3.06
CA ILE A 144 -5.07 18.04 4.54
C ILE A 144 -3.61 17.75 4.90
N THR A 145 -2.98 18.71 5.59
CA THR A 145 -1.54 18.78 5.89
C THR A 145 -1.16 18.41 7.34
N LEU A 146 -2.13 18.33 8.27
CA LEU A 146 -1.87 18.06 9.70
C LEU A 146 -2.80 16.97 10.24
N ARG A 147 -2.23 15.95 10.90
CA ARG A 147 -2.98 14.79 11.42
C ARG A 147 -2.69 14.48 12.88
N TYR A 148 -3.70 13.93 13.56
CA TYR A 148 -3.61 13.47 14.94
C TYR A 148 -2.89 12.11 15.06
N GLN A 149 -3.23 11.14 14.20
CA GLN A 149 -2.59 9.81 14.20
C GLN A 149 -1.33 9.78 13.36
N ARG A 150 -0.29 9.08 13.84
CA ARG A 150 0.95 8.83 13.08
C ARG A 150 0.64 7.95 11.87
N ASP A 151 0.96 8.50 10.71
CA ASP A 151 0.88 7.88 9.41
C ASP A 151 2.25 7.28 9.05
N THR A 152 2.26 6.18 8.31
CA THR A 152 3.49 5.47 7.95
C THR A 152 4.25 6.13 6.79
N ARG A 153 3.61 7.00 6.00
CA ARG A 153 4.21 7.67 4.84
C ARG A 153 4.01 9.17 4.78
N LEU A 154 2.95 9.71 5.39
CA LEU A 154 2.57 11.11 5.24
C LEU A 154 2.93 11.94 6.48
N GLY A 155 4.23 12.18 6.67
CA GLY A 155 4.77 13.26 7.52
C GLY A 155 4.54 13.16 9.04
N VAL A 156 5.02 14.20 9.75
CA VAL A 156 4.97 14.34 11.20
C VAL A 156 3.53 14.56 11.70
N SER A 157 3.13 13.83 12.74
CA SER A 157 1.87 14.08 13.45
C SER A 157 1.92 15.43 14.16
N ILE A 158 0.75 16.03 14.42
CA ILE A 158 0.63 17.21 15.29
C ILE A 158 1.19 16.94 16.71
N LEU A 159 1.18 15.69 17.16
CA LEU A 159 1.80 15.28 18.42
C LEU A 159 3.32 15.32 18.33
N ASP A 160 3.90 14.97 17.17
CA ASP A 160 5.34 15.06 16.93
C ASP A 160 5.79 16.51 16.86
N GLN A 161 5.03 17.38 16.16
CA GLN A 161 5.28 18.82 16.13
C GLN A 161 5.20 19.46 17.52
N ARG A 162 4.17 19.11 18.31
CA ARG A 162 4.02 19.61 19.69
C ARG A 162 5.14 19.13 20.60
N ARG A 163 5.62 17.89 20.44
CA ARG A 163 6.74 17.36 21.22
C ARG A 163 8.05 18.06 20.84
N ALA A 164 8.33 18.25 19.55
CA ALA A 164 9.51 18.97 19.07
C ALA A 164 9.53 20.44 19.53
N ALA A 165 8.39 21.12 19.48
CA ALA A 165 8.27 22.51 19.94
C ALA A 165 8.55 22.67 21.45
N ARG A 166 8.18 21.68 22.27
CA ARG A 166 8.48 21.66 23.72
C ARG A 166 9.98 21.42 23.98
N ALA A 167 10.59 20.47 23.28
CA ALA A 167 12.03 20.20 23.40
C ALA A 167 12.88 21.43 23.08
N GLY A 168 12.58 22.14 21.98
CA GLY A 168 13.29 23.37 21.61
C GLY A 168 12.99 24.59 22.51
N HIS A 169 11.94 24.55 23.34
CA HIS A 169 11.68 25.58 24.35
C HIS A 169 12.52 25.36 25.61
N ASP A 170 12.70 24.12 26.04
CA ASP A 170 13.55 23.78 27.19
C ASP A 170 15.04 24.03 26.90
N GLU A 171 15.53 23.68 25.71
CA GLU A 171 16.94 23.93 25.33
C GLU A 171 17.31 25.42 25.31
N ARG A 172 16.40 26.28 24.82
CA ARG A 172 16.61 27.74 24.83
C ARG A 172 16.59 28.35 26.23
N ARG A 173 15.86 27.74 27.17
CA ARG A 173 15.78 28.19 28.55
C ARG A 173 17.05 27.83 29.33
N VAL A 174 17.64 26.68 29.05
CA VAL A 174 18.92 26.25 29.65
C VAL A 174 20.09 27.11 29.13
N ALA A 175 20.09 27.45 27.83
CA ALA A 175 21.15 28.28 27.23
C ALA A 175 21.16 29.75 27.68
N HIS A 176 20.04 30.28 28.18
CA HIS A 176 19.95 31.65 28.71
C HIS A 176 20.21 31.74 30.23
N ALA A 177 20.33 30.59 30.91
CA ALA A 177 20.55 30.48 32.34
C ALA A 177 22.01 30.10 32.70
N ALA A 178 22.91 30.05 31.70
CA ALA A 178 24.34 29.82 31.84
C ALA A 178 25.11 31.08 31.44
#